data_AF-A0A1G1TB80-F1
#
_entry.id   AF-A0A1G1TB80-F1
#
_cell.length_a   1.000
_cell.length_b   1.000
_cell.length_c   1.000
_cell.angle_alpha   90.00
_cell.angle_beta   90.00
_cell.angle_gamma   90.00
#
_symmetry.space_group_name_H-M   'P 1'
#
loop_
_entity.id
_entity.type
_entity.pdbx_description
1 polymer ?
#
loop_
_entity_poly.entity_id
_entity_poly.type
_entity_poly.pdbx_seq_one_letter_code
_entity_poly.pdbx_strand_id
1 'polypeptide(L)'
;MQEMEARFGKRPDLNALLLLIGIQELNQGITTFTKEQKQDLMHIATCRLFSLSGHYELERADEDGWPHYKLLRPVPFANLKEQERMLKWHVLEYFALDPGDSL
;
A
#
# COMPACT_ATOMS: atom_id res chain seq x y z
N MET A 1 9.23 -1.32 12.51
CA MET A 1 10.24 -0.43 11.87
C MET A 1 11.65 -1.00 11.92
N GLN A 2 12.16 -1.50 13.06
CA GLN A 2 13.47 -2.21 13.08
C GLN A 2 13.49 -3.44 12.13
N GLU A 3 12.36 -4.14 12.02
CA GLU A 3 12.21 -5.30 11.13
C GLU A 3 12.30 -4.96 9.63
N MET A 4 11.90 -3.73 9.24
CA MET A 4 12.07 -3.25 7.86
C MET A 4 13.48 -2.71 7.63
N GLU A 5 14.15 -2.14 8.64
CA GLU A 5 15.58 -1.82 8.54
C GLU A 5 16.43 -3.07 8.30
N ALA A 6 16.09 -4.20 8.92
CA ALA A 6 16.78 -5.47 8.67
C ALA A 6 16.53 -6.02 7.26
N ARG A 7 15.30 -5.91 6.73
CA ARG A 7 14.95 -6.37 5.37
C ARG A 7 15.49 -5.46 4.25
N PHE A 8 15.54 -4.15 4.46
CA PHE A 8 15.90 -3.16 3.42
C PHE A 8 17.25 -2.47 3.65
N GLY A 9 17.95 -2.74 4.76
CA GLY A 9 19.26 -2.18 5.11
C GLY A 9 19.27 -0.70 5.50
N LYS A 10 18.12 -0.03 5.51
CA LYS A 10 17.91 1.38 5.84
C LYS A 10 16.46 1.61 6.25
N ARG A 11 16.17 2.68 7.01
CA ARG A 11 14.78 3.08 7.29
C ARG A 11 14.10 3.41 5.96
N PRO A 12 13.13 2.60 5.51
CA PRO A 12 12.47 2.88 4.26
C PRO A 12 11.54 4.08 4.44
N ASP A 13 11.55 4.98 3.46
CA ASP A 13 10.62 6.11 3.42
C ASP A 13 9.20 5.58 3.18
N LEU A 14 8.22 6.09 3.91
CA LEU A 14 6.84 5.60 3.82
C LEU A 14 6.29 5.76 2.40
N ASN A 15 6.60 6.85 1.70
CA ASN A 15 6.12 7.04 0.34
C ASN A 15 6.76 6.05 -0.63
N ALA A 16 8.04 5.71 -0.43
CA ALA A 16 8.69 4.67 -1.22
C ALA A 16 8.04 3.29 -1.02
N LEU A 17 7.65 2.96 0.22
CA LEU A 17 6.92 1.72 0.52
C LEU A 17 5.52 1.73 -0.09
N LEU A 18 4.78 2.83 0.02
CA LEU A 18 3.46 2.97 -0.60
C LEU A 18 3.56 2.80 -2.12
N LEU A 19 4.53 3.44 -2.76
CA LEU A 19 4.72 3.28 -4.20
C LEU A 19 5.04 1.83 -4.58
N LEU A 20 5.90 1.15 -3.81
CA LEU A 20 6.24 -0.25 -4.04
C LEU A 20 5.00 -1.16 -3.94
N ILE A 21 4.20 -0.98 -2.88
CA ILE A 21 2.96 -1.73 -2.68
C ILE A 21 1.99 -1.46 -3.82
N GLY A 22 1.83 -0.19 -4.22
CA GLY A 22 0.97 0.18 -5.35
C GLY A 22 1.36 -0.52 -6.65
N ILE A 23 2.67 -0.61 -6.94
CA ILE A 23 3.18 -1.31 -8.13
C ILE A 23 2.92 -2.82 -8.03
N GLN A 24 3.10 -3.41 -6.85
CA GLN A 24 2.82 -4.83 -6.61
C GLN A 24 1.34 -5.15 -6.83
N GLU A 25 0.44 -4.32 -6.31
CA GLU A 25 -1.00 -4.49 -6.45
C GLU A 25 -1.51 -4.22 -7.88
N LEU A 26 -0.84 -3.34 -8.64
CA LEU A 26 -1.16 -3.15 -10.06
C LEU A 26 -0.86 -4.41 -10.89
N ASN A 27 0.08 -5.25 -10.45
CA ASN A 27 0.42 -6.54 -11.09
C ASN A 27 0.75 -6.43 -12.60
N GLN A 28 1.33 -5.30 -13.02
CA GLN A 28 1.77 -5.05 -14.40
C GLN A 28 3.29 -5.07 -14.57
N GLY A 29 4.03 -5.34 -13.48
CA GLY A 29 5.48 -5.27 -13.44
C GLY A 29 6.02 -3.84 -13.31
N ILE A 30 7.35 -3.72 -13.31
CA ILE A 30 8.03 -2.43 -13.13
C ILE A 30 8.10 -1.71 -14.47
N THR A 31 7.40 -0.59 -14.59
CA THR A 31 7.45 0.30 -15.75
C THR A 31 7.72 1.75 -15.32
N THR A 32 7.94 2.65 -16.27
CA THR A 32 8.07 4.08 -15.98
C THR A 32 6.70 4.72 -15.81
N PHE A 33 6.32 5.01 -14.56
CA PHE A 33 5.07 5.70 -14.24
C PHE A 33 5.19 7.23 -14.35
N THR A 34 4.17 7.88 -14.89
CA THR A 34 4.02 9.34 -14.90
C THR A 34 3.82 9.89 -13.48
N LYS A 35 3.84 11.22 -13.32
CA LYS A 35 3.58 11.85 -12.01
C LYS A 35 2.17 11.54 -11.48
N GLU A 36 1.17 11.57 -12.36
CA GLU A 36 -0.22 11.26 -12.03
C GLU A 36 -0.37 9.79 -11.65
N GLN A 37 0.18 8.88 -12.47
CA GLN A 37 0.16 7.45 -12.17
C GLN A 37 0.83 7.11 -10.84
N LYS A 38 1.88 7.83 -10.43
CA LYS A 38 2.48 7.67 -9.09
C LYS A 38 1.52 8.07 -7.96
N GLN A 39 0.70 9.09 -8.17
CA GLN A 39 -0.34 9.46 -7.21
C GLN A 39 -1.43 8.39 -7.14
N ASP A 40 -1.83 7.84 -8.29
CA ASP A 40 -2.81 6.75 -8.36
C ASP A 40 -2.27 5.48 -7.68
N LEU A 41 -1.00 5.12 -7.91
CA LEU A 41 -0.34 4.01 -7.22
C LEU A 41 -0.30 4.20 -5.70
N MET A 42 -0.04 5.43 -5.23
CA MET A 42 -0.12 5.73 -3.80
C MET A 42 -1.55 5.58 -3.25
N HIS A 43 -2.56 5.92 -4.05
CA HIS A 43 -3.95 5.73 -3.68
C HIS A 43 -4.29 4.24 -3.58
N ILE A 44 -3.92 3.44 -4.58
CA ILE A 44 -4.06 1.98 -4.59
C ILE A 44 -3.42 1.36 -3.35
N ALA A 45 -2.17 1.73 -3.05
CA ALA A 45 -1.47 1.23 -1.88
C ALA A 45 -2.21 1.56 -0.58
N THR A 46 -2.69 2.80 -0.46
CA THR A 46 -3.44 3.25 0.72
C THR A 46 -4.74 2.46 0.88
N CYS A 47 -5.51 2.31 -0.21
CA CYS A 47 -6.73 1.52 -0.21
C CYS A 47 -6.46 0.05 0.13
N ARG A 48 -5.41 -0.55 -0.44
CA ARG A 48 -5.00 -1.91 -0.14
C ARG A 48 -4.63 -2.08 1.33
N LEU A 49 -3.83 -1.19 1.88
CA LEU A 49 -3.43 -1.24 3.29
C LEU A 49 -4.64 -1.16 4.22
N PHE A 50 -5.54 -0.21 3.97
CA PHE A 50 -6.76 -0.08 4.78
C PHE A 50 -7.78 -1.19 4.50
N SER A 51 -7.67 -1.93 3.40
CA SER A 51 -8.47 -3.14 3.16
C SER A 51 -8.17 -4.25 4.17
N LEU A 52 -6.93 -4.32 4.69
CA LEU A 52 -6.54 -5.30 5.73
C LEU A 52 -7.38 -5.11 7.02
N SER A 53 -7.70 -3.86 7.35
CA SER A 53 -8.60 -3.50 8.45
C SER A 53 -10.09 -3.44 8.09
N GLY A 54 -10.47 -3.81 6.86
CA GLY A 54 -11.86 -3.86 6.39
C GLY A 54 -12.52 -2.50 6.14
N HIS A 55 -11.72 -1.46 5.86
CA HIS A 55 -12.21 -0.13 5.45
C HIS A 55 -12.47 -0.06 3.94
N TYR A 56 -11.66 -0.73 3.14
CA TYR A 56 -11.80 -0.80 1.70
C TYR A 56 -11.93 -2.25 1.24
N GLU A 57 -12.56 -2.45 0.09
CA GLU A 57 -12.64 -3.73 -0.60
C GLU A 57 -12.37 -3.53 -2.09
N LEU A 58 -11.63 -4.45 -2.70
CA LEU A 58 -11.41 -4.44 -4.13
C LEU A 58 -12.73 -4.72 -4.85
N GLU A 59 -13.25 -3.74 -5.60
CA GLU A 59 -14.54 -3.87 -6.29
C GLU A 59 -14.35 -4.41 -7.71
N ARG A 60 -13.37 -3.89 -8.44
CA ARG A 60 -13.05 -4.31 -9.81
C ARG A 60 -11.67 -3.79 -10.24
N ALA A 61 -11.17 -4.30 -11.36
CA ALA A 61 -10.15 -3.60 -12.15
C ALA A 61 -10.82 -2.94 -13.37
N ASP A 62 -10.28 -1.82 -13.84
CA ASP A 62 -10.73 -1.23 -15.11
C ASP A 62 -10.09 -1.91 -16.34
N GLU A 63 -10.38 -1.39 -17.53
CA GLU A 63 -9.90 -1.91 -18.81
C GLU A 63 -8.37 -1.83 -18.95
N ASP A 64 -7.74 -0.88 -18.25
CA ASP A 64 -6.30 -0.70 -18.18
C ASP A 64 -5.68 -1.52 -17.03
N GLY A 65 -6.48 -2.33 -16.32
CA GLY A 65 -6.04 -3.20 -15.23
C GLY A 65 -5.82 -2.51 -13.89
N TRP A 66 -6.24 -1.26 -13.72
CA TRP A 66 -6.06 -0.54 -12.45
C TRP A 66 -7.11 -0.99 -11.43
N PRO A 67 -6.71 -1.36 -10.20
CA PRO A 67 -7.64 -1.79 -9.16
C PRO A 67 -8.42 -0.62 -8.57
N HIS A 68 -9.75 -0.75 -8.57
CA HIS A 68 -10.70 0.18 -7.97
C HIS A 68 -11.21 -0.37 -6.65
N TYR A 69 -11.08 0.43 -5.61
CA TYR A 69 -11.48 0.07 -4.26
C TYR A 69 -12.75 0.80 -3.85
N LYS A 70 -13.67 0.07 -3.24
CA LYS A 70 -14.87 0.62 -2.62
C LYS A 70 -14.61 0.89 -1.15
N LEU A 71 -14.96 2.09 -0.69
CA LEU A 71 -14.99 2.42 0.73
C LEU A 71 -16.19 1.74 1.40
N LEU A 72 -15.92 0.76 2.27
CA LEU A 72 -16.94 0.09 3.06
C LEU A 72 -17.24 0.83 4.36
N ARG A 73 -16.20 1.36 5.02
CA ARG A 73 -16.28 2.05 6.29
C ARG A 73 -15.32 3.23 6.33
N PRO A 74 -15.74 4.40 6.83
CA PRO A 74 -14.85 5.55 6.92
C PRO A 74 -13.63 5.21 7.76
N VAL A 75 -12.45 5.55 7.24
CA VAL A 75 -11.21 5.49 8.04
C VAL A 75 -11.39 6.49 9.19
N PRO A 76 -11.12 6.11 10.45
CA PRO A 76 -11.29 7.00 11.59
C PRO A 76 -10.51 8.29 11.35
N PHE A 77 -11.17 9.43 11.61
CA PHE A 77 -10.52 10.74 11.54
C PHE A 77 -9.33 10.75 12.49
N ALA A 78 -8.15 10.83 11.88
CA ALA A 78 -6.87 10.86 12.55
C ALA A 78 -6.15 12.13 12.09
N ASN A 79 -5.42 12.78 12.99
CA ASN A 79 -4.49 13.82 12.53
C ASN A 79 -3.39 13.17 11.65
N LEU A 80 -2.65 13.98 10.88
CA LEU A 80 -1.63 13.50 9.95
C LEU A 80 -0.63 12.52 10.60
N LYS A 81 -0.26 12.76 11.87
CA LYS A 81 0.68 11.91 12.60
C LYS A 81 0.11 10.54 12.95
N GLU A 82 -1.18 10.47 13.26
CA GLU A 82 -1.89 9.23 13.52
C GLU A 82 -2.15 8.45 12.23
N GLN A 83 -2.51 9.14 11.14
CA GLN A 83 -2.65 8.51 9.83
C GLN A 83 -1.32 7.89 9.36
N GLU A 84 -0.20 8.61 9.51
CA GLU A 84 1.13 8.09 9.21
C GLU A 84 1.46 6.84 10.05
N ARG A 85 1.11 6.84 11.34
CA ARG A 85 1.32 5.69 12.23
C ARG A 85 0.49 4.48 11.80
N MET A 86 -0.79 4.70 11.46
CA MET A 86 -1.67 3.65 10.97
C MET A 86 -1.14 3.06 9.67
N LEU A 87 -0.73 3.88 8.71
CA LEU A 87 -0.12 3.41 7.46
C LEU A 87 1.13 2.58 7.73
N LYS A 88 2.04 3.06 8.59
CA LYS A 88 3.24 2.30 8.96
C LYS A 88 2.91 0.94 9.58
N TRP A 89 1.86 0.85 10.40
CA TRP A 89 1.40 -0.42 10.97
C TRP A 89 0.89 -1.36 9.89
N HIS A 90 -0.01 -0.89 9.03
CA HIS A 90 -0.57 -1.72 7.95
C HIS A 90 0.52 -2.14 6.94
N VAL A 91 1.53 -1.31 6.69
CA VAL A 91 2.68 -1.68 5.84
C VAL A 91 3.44 -2.86 6.44
N LEU A 92 3.68 -2.86 7.75
CA LEU A 92 4.31 -4.01 8.42
C LEU A 92 3.45 -5.26 8.28
N GLU A 93 2.14 -5.12 8.47
CA GLU A 93 1.19 -6.22 8.33
C GLU A 93 1.15 -6.76 6.89
N TYR A 94 1.12 -5.88 5.88
CA TYR A 94 1.16 -6.25 4.46
C TYR A 94 2.38 -7.12 4.14
N PHE A 95 3.58 -6.71 4.57
CA PHE A 95 4.81 -7.48 4.32
C PHE A 95 5.01 -8.67 5.27
N ALA A 96 4.24 -8.77 6.36
CA ALA A 96 4.23 -9.93 7.24
C ALA A 96 3.25 -11.00 6.73
N LEU A 97 2.14 -10.58 6.12
CA LEU A 97 1.15 -11.44 5.47
C LEU A 97 1.67 -12.02 4.15
N ASP A 98 2.60 -11.30 3.49
CA ASP A 98 3.29 -11.77 2.29
C ASP A 98 4.76 -12.12 2.63
N PRO A 99 5.02 -13.27 3.27
CA PRO A 99 6.35 -13.86 3.29
C PRO A 99 6.60 -14.42 1.90
N GLY A 100 6.99 -13.55 0.95
CA GLY A 100 7.76 -14.02 -0.19
C GLY A 100 8.94 -14.82 0.36
N ASP A 101 8.92 -16.13 0.11
CA ASP A 101 9.78 -17.19 0.65
C ASP A 101 9.41 -17.78 2.03
N SER A 102 8.54 -18.81 1.97
CA SER A 102 8.97 -20.11 2.47
C SER A 102 10.20 -20.57 1.65
N LEU A 103 11.39 -20.16 2.10
CA LEU A 103 12.66 -20.79 1.73
C LEU A 103 12.83 -22.06 2.57
#